data_AF-A0ABD6LP37-F1
#
_entry.id   AF-A0ABD6LP37-F1
#
_cell.length_a   1.000
_cell.length_b   1.000
_cell.length_c   1.000
_cell.angle_alpha   90.00
_cell.angle_beta   90.00
_cell.angle_gamma   90.00
#
_symmetry.space_group_name_H-M   'P 1'
#
loop_
_entity.id
_entity.type
_entity.pdbx_description
1 polymer ?
#
loop_
_entity_poly.entity_id
_entity_poly.type
_entity_poly.pdbx_seq_one_letter_code
_entity_poly.pdbx_strand_id
1 'polypeptide(L)'
;MGFHYGYEKRKFDAEWTRLEQEYRAAGMDDRQIAAMKEYDWTWFCSQRTYQNRVQALPSEQCEDESEQSCLFRKFESLSCTWDTGDVDSRRFGWLSSLEDELLYRRLCKLPEDDLELLTLLIVDGYRQADVARLWNCSRSAITQRINKIKIFLKKA
;
A
#
# COMPACT_ATOMS: atom_id res chain seq x y z
N MET A 1 8.66 15.64 -13.59
CA MET A 1 9.49 15.60 -14.82
C MET A 1 10.94 15.78 -14.40
N GLY A 2 11.88 15.04 -15.00
CA GLY A 2 13.29 15.01 -14.59
C GLY A 2 14.15 16.16 -15.17
N PHE A 3 15.39 16.28 -14.69
CA PHE A 3 16.33 17.34 -15.07
C PHE A 3 16.83 17.21 -16.52
N HIS A 4 16.61 18.21 -17.37
CA HIS A 4 17.03 18.20 -18.77
C HIS A 4 18.46 18.74 -18.96
N TYR A 5 19.46 17.88 -18.76
CA TYR A 5 20.88 18.28 -18.70
C TYR A 5 21.37 19.13 -19.87
N GLY A 6 21.10 18.72 -21.11
CA GLY A 6 21.61 19.44 -22.28
C GLY A 6 21.06 20.86 -22.43
N TYR A 7 19.85 21.11 -21.92
CA TYR A 7 19.22 22.43 -21.96
C TYR A 7 19.78 23.31 -20.84
N GLU A 8 19.77 22.79 -19.62
CA GLU A 8 20.28 23.48 -18.44
C GLU A 8 21.78 23.81 -18.55
N LYS A 9 22.58 22.90 -19.12
CA LYS A 9 24.01 23.13 -19.36
C LYS A 9 24.25 24.26 -20.36
N ARG A 10 23.47 24.31 -21.45
CA ARG A 10 23.57 25.40 -22.43
C ARG A 10 23.22 26.75 -21.83
N LYS A 11 22.22 26.80 -20.95
CA LYS A 11 21.86 28.02 -20.21
C LYS A 11 22.99 28.45 -19.27
N PHE A 12 23.51 27.51 -18.49
CA PHE A 12 24.66 27.74 -17.60
C PHE A 12 25.88 28.28 -18.35
N ASP A 13 26.23 27.70 -19.50
CA ASP A 13 27.38 28.14 -20.31
C ASP A 13 27.18 29.55 -20.89
N ALA A 14 25.97 29.88 -21.33
CA ALA A 14 25.63 31.20 -21.83
C ALA A 14 25.74 32.26 -20.71
N GLU A 15 25.22 31.96 -19.52
CA GLU A 15 25.30 32.83 -18.34
C GLU A 15 26.76 33.02 -17.90
N TRP A 16 27.57 31.94 -17.88
CA TRP A 16 28.98 32.05 -17.48
C TRP A 16 29.83 32.84 -18.46
N THR A 17 29.55 32.73 -19.76
CA THR A 17 30.29 33.51 -20.77
C THR A 17 30.15 35.01 -20.52
N ARG A 18 28.95 35.44 -20.08
CA ARG A 18 28.68 36.83 -19.72
C ARG A 18 29.32 37.22 -18.39
N LEU A 19 29.12 36.42 -17.34
CA LEU A 19 29.65 36.71 -16.00
C LEU A 19 31.20 36.74 -15.98
N GLU A 20 31.85 35.90 -16.79
CA GLU A 20 33.31 35.93 -16.94
C GLU A 20 33.79 37.29 -17.47
N GLN A 21 33.10 37.86 -18.47
CA GLN A 21 33.41 39.21 -18.97
C GLN A 21 33.18 40.29 -17.92
N GLU A 22 32.09 40.20 -17.15
CA GLU A 22 31.77 41.14 -16.07
C GLU A 22 32.84 41.10 -14.96
N TYR A 23 33.30 39.92 -14.56
CA TYR A 23 34.37 39.78 -13.56
C TYR A 23 35.73 40.25 -14.06
N ARG A 24 36.06 39.98 -15.33
CA ARG A 24 37.26 40.55 -15.96
C ARG A 24 37.21 42.07 -15.96
N ALA A 25 36.08 42.67 -16.32
CA ALA A 25 35.88 44.11 -16.31
C ALA A 25 35.96 44.71 -14.89
N ALA A 26 35.56 43.94 -13.87
CA ALA A 26 35.70 44.31 -12.46
C ALA A 26 37.14 44.15 -11.92
N GLY A 27 38.09 43.67 -12.74
CA GLY A 27 39.50 43.52 -12.36
C GLY A 27 39.81 42.26 -11.53
N MET A 28 38.94 41.24 -11.56
CA MET A 28 39.22 39.97 -10.89
C MET A 28 40.32 39.18 -11.64
N ASP A 29 41.19 38.54 -10.86
CA ASP A 29 42.22 37.64 -11.39
C ASP A 29 41.62 36.31 -11.88
N ASP A 30 42.31 35.66 -12.81
CA ASP A 30 41.89 34.40 -13.43
C ASP A 30 41.63 33.31 -12.40
N ARG A 31 42.42 33.29 -11.32
CA ARG A 31 42.24 32.32 -10.22
C ARG A 31 40.94 32.56 -9.47
N GLN A 32 40.55 33.82 -9.28
CA GLN A 32 39.30 34.17 -8.61
C GLN A 32 38.10 33.83 -9.49
N ILE A 33 38.18 34.13 -10.79
CA ILE A 33 37.14 33.79 -11.76
C ILE A 33 36.97 32.28 -11.87
N ALA A 34 38.08 31.53 -11.93
CA ALA A 34 38.04 30.07 -11.94
C ALA A 34 37.41 29.49 -10.66
N ALA A 35 37.74 30.06 -9.49
CA ALA A 35 37.13 29.66 -8.23
C ALA A 35 35.61 29.91 -8.19
N MET A 36 35.14 31.06 -8.73
CA MET A 36 33.71 31.35 -8.86
C MET A 36 33.02 30.35 -9.80
N LYS A 37 33.66 30.06 -10.93
CA LYS A 37 33.14 29.10 -11.92
C LYS A 37 33.02 27.69 -11.36
N GLU A 38 34.00 27.25 -10.59
CA GLU A 38 33.96 25.96 -9.90
C GLU A 38 32.84 25.92 -8.86
N TYR A 39 32.68 26.97 -8.05
CA TYR A 39 31.60 27.06 -7.08
C TYR A 39 30.22 26.91 -7.75
N ASP A 40 29.93 27.71 -8.79
CA ASP A 40 28.66 27.63 -9.50
C ASP A 40 28.47 26.28 -10.22
N TRP A 41 29.56 25.67 -10.68
CA TRP A 41 29.53 24.33 -11.27
C TRP A 41 29.16 23.25 -10.24
N THR A 42 29.73 23.31 -9.04
CA THR A 42 29.37 22.39 -7.94
C THR A 42 27.90 22.54 -7.55
N TRP A 43 27.40 23.79 -7.51
CA TRP A 43 25.99 24.07 -7.26
C TRP A 43 25.08 23.48 -8.35
N PHE A 44 25.42 23.69 -9.62
CA PHE A 44 24.71 23.10 -10.76
C PHE A 44 24.63 21.56 -10.68
N CYS A 45 25.74 20.91 -10.32
CA CYS A 45 25.79 19.47 -10.14
C CYS A 45 24.94 18.99 -8.95
N SER A 46 24.95 19.75 -7.85
CA SER A 46 24.10 19.50 -6.68
C SER A 46 22.62 19.59 -7.04
N GLN A 47 22.23 20.65 -7.75
CA GLN A 47 20.85 20.88 -8.18
C GLN A 47 20.33 19.78 -9.11
N ARG A 48 21.16 19.34 -10.06
CA ARG A 48 20.86 18.17 -10.90
C ARG A 48 20.61 16.92 -10.06
N THR A 49 21.49 16.67 -9.08
CA THR A 49 21.39 15.50 -8.21
C THR A 49 20.12 15.55 -7.37
N TYR A 50 19.80 16.72 -6.81
CA TYR A 50 18.58 16.96 -6.05
C TYR A 50 17.34 16.67 -6.89
N GLN A 51 17.19 17.31 -8.06
CA GLN A 51 16.00 17.11 -8.90
C GLN A 51 15.83 15.68 -9.42
N ASN A 52 16.93 14.96 -9.65
CA ASN A 52 16.86 13.56 -10.08
C ASN A 52 16.56 12.58 -8.95
N ARG A 53 16.86 12.94 -7.69
CA ARG A 53 16.69 12.05 -6.52
C ARG A 53 15.44 12.35 -5.70
N VAL A 54 14.96 13.58 -5.74
CA VAL A 54 13.77 13.99 -4.98
C VAL A 54 12.52 13.53 -5.73
N GLN A 55 11.69 12.78 -5.01
CA GLN A 55 10.36 12.37 -5.45
C GLN A 55 9.34 13.02 -4.52
N ALA A 56 8.22 13.48 -5.07
CA ALA A 56 7.09 13.90 -4.25
C ALA A 56 6.54 12.70 -3.49
N LEU A 57 6.19 12.89 -2.21
CA LEU A 57 5.46 11.87 -1.47
C LEU A 57 4.08 11.67 -2.13
N PRO A 58 3.62 10.42 -2.30
CA PRO A 58 2.25 10.17 -2.73
C PRO A 58 1.22 10.73 -1.75
N SER A 59 0.01 10.98 -2.23
CA SER A 59 -1.13 11.31 -1.37
C SER A 59 -1.41 10.18 -0.38
N GLU A 60 -1.79 10.52 0.86
CA GLU A 60 -2.10 9.54 1.92
C GLU A 60 -3.28 8.61 1.54
N GLN A 61 -4.12 9.04 0.60
CA GLN A 61 -5.25 8.27 0.07
C GLN A 61 -4.81 7.58 -1.22
N CYS A 62 -4.25 6.37 -1.10
CA CYS A 62 -4.19 5.42 -2.21
C CYS A 62 -5.34 4.45 -2.01
N GLU A 63 -6.49 4.69 -2.65
CA GLU A 63 -7.65 3.78 -2.60
C GLU A 63 -7.41 2.52 -3.46
N ASP A 64 -6.40 2.52 -4.33
CA ASP A 64 -6.15 1.46 -5.30
C ASP A 64 -4.67 1.02 -5.27
N GLU A 65 -4.41 -0.28 -5.09
CA GLU A 65 -3.04 -0.85 -5.03
C GLU A 65 -2.25 -0.62 -6.33
N SER A 66 -2.95 -0.40 -7.44
CA SER A 66 -2.35 -0.13 -8.75
C SER A 66 -1.64 1.24 -8.82
N GLU A 67 -2.02 2.18 -7.95
CA GLU A 67 -1.50 3.55 -7.86
C GLU A 67 -0.39 3.73 -6.83
N GLN A 68 0.08 2.64 -6.19
CA GLN A 68 1.19 2.73 -5.25
C GLN A 68 2.39 3.42 -5.90
N SER A 69 2.85 4.49 -5.25
CA SER A 69 3.99 5.25 -5.73
C SER A 69 5.19 4.35 -6.02
N CYS A 70 5.97 4.71 -7.03
CA CYS A 70 7.24 4.04 -7.31
C CYS A 70 8.22 4.04 -6.12
N LEU A 71 8.01 4.93 -5.14
CA LEU A 71 8.76 4.97 -3.88
C LEU A 71 8.45 3.74 -3.02
N PHE A 72 7.18 3.43 -2.75
CA PHE A 72 6.81 2.27 -1.93
C PHE A 72 7.21 0.95 -2.61
N ARG A 73 7.04 0.83 -3.94
CA ARG A 73 7.53 -0.34 -4.69
C ARG A 73 9.04 -0.57 -4.58
N LYS A 74 9.83 0.49 -4.44
CA LYS A 74 11.28 0.40 -4.33
C LYS A 74 11.75 0.23 -2.88
N PHE A 75 10.94 0.69 -1.94
CA PHE A 75 11.23 0.70 -0.52
C PHE A 75 10.05 0.11 0.25
N GLU A 76 9.85 -1.20 0.12
CA GLU A 76 8.77 -1.93 0.81
C GLU A 76 8.83 -1.76 2.34
N SER A 77 10.02 -1.49 2.90
CA SER A 77 10.16 -1.19 4.33
C SER A 77 9.52 0.13 4.76
N LEU A 78 9.18 1.00 3.80
CA LEU A 78 8.49 2.27 4.03
C LEU A 78 6.98 2.16 3.80
N SER A 79 6.49 1.08 3.20
CA SER A 79 5.05 0.75 3.19
C SER A 79 4.69 0.08 4.52
N CYS A 80 3.57 0.51 5.09
CA CYS A 80 2.88 -0.22 6.14
C CYS A 80 1.52 -0.60 5.57
N THR A 81 1.33 -1.86 5.24
CA THR A 81 -0.03 -2.39 5.11
C THR A 81 -0.58 -2.57 6.52
N TRP A 82 -1.87 -2.30 6.70
CA TRP A 82 -2.54 -2.79 7.90
C TRP A 82 -2.48 -4.32 7.82
N ASP A 83 -1.66 -4.94 8.67
CA ASP A 83 -1.75 -6.38 8.92
C ASP A 83 -3.03 -6.62 9.71
N THR A 84 -4.18 -6.43 9.07
CA THR A 84 -5.36 -7.23 9.39
C THR A 84 -4.89 -8.64 9.10
N GLY A 85 -4.29 -9.31 10.10
CA GLY A 85 -3.60 -10.56 9.87
C GLY A 85 -4.49 -11.65 9.29
N ASP A 86 -4.20 -12.91 9.62
CA ASP A 86 -5.05 -14.06 9.23
C ASP A 86 -6.52 -13.99 9.72
N VAL A 87 -6.86 -12.89 10.42
CA VAL A 87 -8.16 -12.47 10.91
C VAL A 87 -9.16 -12.22 9.77
N ASP A 88 -8.76 -11.61 8.65
CA ASP A 88 -9.69 -11.35 7.51
C ASP A 88 -9.47 -12.29 6.31
N SER A 89 -8.33 -12.99 6.26
CA SER A 89 -7.98 -13.85 5.12
C SER A 89 -8.50 -15.29 5.24
N ARG A 90 -8.87 -15.74 6.44
CA ARG A 90 -9.45 -17.09 6.64
C ARG A 90 -10.94 -17.10 6.30
N ARG A 91 -11.40 -18.23 5.76
CA ARG A 91 -12.83 -18.52 5.47
C ARG A 91 -13.77 -18.22 6.65
N PHE A 92 -13.26 -18.27 7.88
CA PHE A 92 -13.99 -18.01 9.13
C PHE A 92 -13.60 -16.67 9.80
N GLY A 93 -13.00 -15.73 9.07
CA GLY A 93 -12.52 -14.46 9.60
C GLY A 93 -13.59 -13.61 10.27
N TRP A 94 -14.84 -13.74 9.81
CA TRP A 94 -16.02 -13.12 10.42
C TRP A 94 -16.22 -13.45 11.91
N LEU A 95 -15.63 -14.55 12.41
CA LEU A 95 -15.65 -14.87 13.84
C LEU A 95 -14.97 -13.79 14.68
N SER A 96 -13.91 -13.17 14.17
CA SER A 96 -13.17 -12.13 14.87
C SER A 96 -13.91 -10.80 14.92
N SER A 97 -14.95 -10.62 14.10
CA SER A 97 -15.84 -9.46 14.15
C SER A 97 -16.93 -9.58 15.23
N LEU A 98 -17.03 -10.72 15.94
CA LEU A 98 -18.04 -10.92 16.97
C LEU A 98 -17.67 -10.22 18.28
N GLU A 99 -18.56 -9.36 18.79
CA GLU A 99 -18.37 -8.68 20.08
C GLU A 99 -18.58 -9.61 21.30
N ASP A 100 -19.40 -10.66 21.15
CA ASP A 100 -19.68 -11.60 22.23
C ASP A 100 -18.60 -12.69 22.32
N GLU A 101 -17.70 -12.51 23.28
CA GLU A 101 -16.60 -13.43 23.60
C GLU A 101 -17.08 -14.86 23.94
N LEU A 102 -18.24 -15.01 24.61
CA LEU A 102 -18.78 -16.33 24.96
C LEU A 102 -19.30 -17.05 23.72
N LEU A 103 -19.97 -16.33 22.82
CA LEU A 103 -20.42 -16.85 21.53
C LEU A 103 -19.22 -17.24 20.65
N TYR A 104 -18.22 -16.37 20.55
CA TYR A 104 -16.98 -16.63 19.81
C TYR A 104 -16.33 -17.94 20.27
N ARG A 105 -16.09 -18.10 21.58
CA ARG A 105 -15.50 -19.33 22.14
C ARG A 105 -16.31 -20.58 21.88
N ARG A 106 -17.63 -20.49 21.76
CA ARG A 106 -18.49 -21.63 21.43
C ARG A 106 -18.40 -21.97 19.95
N LEU A 107 -18.39 -20.97 19.07
CA LEU A 107 -18.23 -21.15 17.64
C LEU A 107 -16.86 -21.78 17.32
N CYS A 108 -15.78 -21.36 18.00
CA CYS A 108 -14.46 -21.99 17.84
C CYS A 108 -14.41 -23.48 18.24
N LYS A 109 -15.41 -24.00 18.97
CA LYS A 109 -15.49 -25.42 19.34
C LYS A 109 -16.34 -26.25 18.37
N LEU A 110 -17.00 -25.62 17.39
CA LEU A 110 -17.76 -26.34 16.38
C LEU A 110 -16.83 -27.04 15.38
N PRO A 111 -17.27 -28.17 14.79
CA PRO A 111 -16.60 -28.75 13.64
C PRO A 111 -16.52 -27.75 12.48
N GLU A 112 -15.46 -27.86 11.67
CA GLU A 112 -15.23 -27.00 10.51
C GLU A 112 -16.39 -27.04 9.50
N ASP A 113 -16.95 -28.22 9.25
CA ASP A 113 -18.19 -28.43 8.50
C ASP A 113 -19.35 -27.53 9.00
N ASP A 114 -19.57 -27.48 10.30
CA ASP A 114 -20.68 -26.73 10.88
C ASP A 114 -20.40 -25.22 10.84
N LEU A 115 -19.13 -24.81 10.94
CA LEU A 115 -18.71 -23.43 10.71
C LEU A 115 -18.89 -23.02 9.25
N GLU A 116 -18.52 -23.88 8.31
CA GLU A 116 -18.71 -23.64 6.87
C GLU A 116 -20.20 -23.53 6.51
N LEU A 117 -21.06 -24.33 7.14
CA LEU A 117 -22.51 -24.18 7.00
C LEU A 117 -22.99 -22.79 7.45
N LEU A 118 -22.47 -22.29 8.57
CA LEU A 118 -22.82 -20.97 9.07
C LEU A 118 -22.29 -19.86 8.17
N THR A 119 -21.04 -19.98 7.69
CA THR A 119 -20.44 -19.04 6.74
C THR A 119 -21.28 -18.96 5.46
N LEU A 120 -21.63 -20.10 4.85
CA LEU A 120 -22.43 -20.14 3.62
C LEU A 120 -23.81 -19.47 3.79
N LEU A 121 -24.45 -19.65 4.95
CA LEU A 121 -25.80 -19.15 5.19
C LEU A 121 -25.83 -17.67 5.62
N ILE A 122 -24.89 -17.25 6.46
CA ILE A 122 -24.92 -15.94 7.14
C ILE A 122 -24.03 -14.93 6.42
N VAL A 123 -22.83 -15.34 6.02
CA VAL A 123 -21.83 -14.45 5.39
C VAL A 123 -22.06 -14.41 3.88
N ASP A 124 -22.13 -15.59 3.25
CA ASP A 124 -22.25 -15.68 1.79
C ASP A 124 -23.72 -15.56 1.30
N GLY A 125 -24.70 -15.63 2.21
CA GLY A 125 -26.13 -15.40 1.91
C GLY A 125 -26.83 -16.52 1.12
N TYR A 126 -26.28 -17.74 1.09
CA TYR A 126 -26.91 -18.86 0.39
C TYR A 126 -28.21 -19.30 1.06
N ARG A 127 -29.16 -19.80 0.25
CA ARG A 127 -30.35 -20.47 0.79
C ARG A 127 -29.99 -21.89 1.18
N GLN A 128 -30.69 -22.44 2.18
CA GLN A 128 -30.51 -23.85 2.59
C GLN A 128 -30.68 -24.85 1.44
N ALA A 129 -31.51 -24.53 0.43
CA ALA A 129 -31.68 -25.36 -0.76
C ALA A 129 -30.42 -25.40 -1.62
N ASP A 130 -29.70 -24.29 -1.73
CA ASP A 130 -28.50 -24.16 -2.55
C ASP A 130 -27.32 -24.82 -1.85
N VAL A 131 -27.19 -24.66 -0.53
CA VAL A 131 -26.19 -25.39 0.27
C VAL A 131 -26.43 -26.89 0.23
N ALA A 132 -27.68 -27.35 0.30
CA ALA A 132 -28.00 -28.77 0.18
C ALA A 132 -27.55 -29.35 -1.18
N ARG A 133 -27.73 -28.60 -2.27
CA ARG A 133 -27.22 -28.97 -3.60
C ARG A 133 -25.70 -28.96 -3.64
N LEU A 134 -25.05 -27.93 -3.10
CA LEU A 134 -23.59 -27.80 -3.05
C LEU A 134 -22.95 -28.98 -2.33
N TRP A 135 -23.54 -29.40 -1.21
CA TRP A 135 -23.06 -30.50 -0.38
C TRP A 135 -23.60 -31.87 -0.81
N ASN A 136 -24.32 -31.96 -1.92
CA ASN A 136 -24.96 -33.20 -2.42
C ASN A 136 -25.79 -33.93 -1.34
N CYS A 137 -26.53 -33.19 -0.52
CA CYS A 137 -27.37 -33.74 0.54
C CYS A 137 -28.81 -33.24 0.47
N SER A 138 -29.69 -33.82 1.29
CA SER A 138 -31.08 -33.40 1.35
C SER A 138 -31.23 -32.09 2.13
N ARG A 139 -32.25 -31.29 1.78
CA ARG A 139 -32.60 -30.07 2.55
C ARG A 139 -32.88 -30.36 4.02
N SER A 140 -33.48 -31.52 4.32
CA SER A 140 -33.76 -31.93 5.69
C SER A 140 -32.48 -32.21 6.49
N ALA A 141 -31.42 -32.74 5.87
CA ALA A 141 -30.13 -32.93 6.52
C ALA A 141 -29.51 -31.58 6.94
N ILE A 142 -29.58 -30.56 6.08
CA ILE A 142 -29.14 -29.19 6.40
C ILE A 142 -29.96 -28.61 7.56
N THR A 143 -31.30 -28.71 7.51
CA THR A 143 -32.15 -28.23 8.61
C THR A 143 -31.84 -28.94 9.94
N GLN A 144 -31.58 -30.24 9.91
CA GLN A 144 -31.19 -31.00 11.11
C GLN A 144 -29.82 -30.55 11.64
N ARG A 145 -28.82 -30.34 10.78
CA ARG A 145 -27.51 -29.79 11.18
C ARG A 145 -27.67 -28.41 11.84
N ILE A 146 -28.42 -27.49 11.22
CA ILE A 146 -28.68 -26.15 11.80
C ILE A 146 -29.34 -26.26 13.18
N ASN A 147 -30.32 -27.15 13.35
CA ASN A 147 -30.98 -27.33 14.63
C ASN A 147 -30.04 -27.88 15.71
N LYS A 148 -29.13 -28.81 15.35
CA LYS A 148 -28.09 -29.30 16.27
C LYS A 148 -27.15 -28.18 16.70
N ILE A 149 -26.68 -27.36 15.75
CA ILE A 149 -25.83 -26.19 16.03
C ILE A 149 -26.56 -25.22 16.96
N LYS A 150 -27.84 -24.89 16.69
CA LYS A 150 -28.64 -24.02 17.55
C LYS A 150 -28.77 -24.56 18.98
N ILE A 151 -29.00 -25.87 19.14
CA ILE A 151 -29.06 -26.49 20.48
C ILE A 151 -27.70 -26.41 21.17
N PHE A 152 -26.60 -26.67 20.46
CA PHE A 152 -25.25 -26.58 21.00
C PHE A 152 -24.93 -25.15 21.48
N LEU A 153 -25.25 -24.14 20.67
CA LEU A 153 -25.03 -22.74 21.03
C LEU A 153 -25.94 -22.28 22.19
N LYS A 154 -27.12 -22.86 22.35
CA LYS A 154 -28.08 -22.55 23.43
C LYS A 154 -27.82 -23.29 24.74
N LYS A 155 -27.07 -24.40 24.75
CA LYS A 155 -26.65 -25.08 25.98
C LYS A 155 -25.63 -24.20 26.70
N ALA A 156 -26.14 -23.24 27.45
CA ALA A 156 -25.46 -22.50 28.52
C ALA A 156 -25.79 -23.19 29.85
#